data_AF-A0A968Q219-F1
#
_entry.id   AF-A0A968Q219-F1
#
_cell.length_a   1.000
_cell.length_b   1.000
_cell.length_c   1.000
_cell.angle_alpha   90.00
_cell.angle_beta   90.00
_cell.angle_gamma   90.00
#
_symmetry.space_group_name_H-M   'P 1'
#
loop_
_entity.id
_entity.type
_entity.pdbx_description
1 polymer ?
#
loop_
_entity_poly.entity_id
_entity_poly.type
_entity_poly.pdbx_seq_one_letter_code
_entity_poly.pdbx_strand_id
1 'polypeptide(L)' 'TIFVWDLNQSSPIANIQGFSTDIWRFAVRPDGQIVTIGGNQHQINLWNPDDDVEE' A
#
# COMPACT_ATOMS: atom_id res chain seq x y z
N THR A 1 -5.89 -5.10 -2.07
CA THR A 1 -5.82 -3.77 -2.70
C THR A 1 -5.76 -2.70 -1.64
N ILE A 2 -5.00 -1.64 -1.84
CA ILE A 2 -4.92 -0.47 -0.94
C ILE A 2 -5.13 0.79 -1.76
N PHE A 3 -5.93 1.73 -1.24
CA PHE A 3 -6.11 3.04 -1.85
C PHE A 3 -5.47 4.11 -0.97
N VAL A 4 -4.74 5.03 -1.59
CA VAL A 4 -4.23 6.23 -0.95
C VAL A 4 -5.11 7.39 -1.39
N TRP A 5 -5.57 8.19 -0.42
CA TRP A 5 -6.51 9.29 -0.65
C TRP A 5 -5.88 10.61 -0.21
N ASP A 6 -6.01 11.64 -1.03
CA ASP A 6 -5.78 13.02 -0.60
C ASP A 6 -7.07 13.55 0.03
N LEU A 7 -7.02 13.81 1.34
CA LEU A 7 -8.17 14.31 2.10
C LEU A 7 -8.53 15.76 1.74
N ASN A 8 -7.59 16.56 1.25
CA ASN A 8 -7.86 17.94 0.82
C ASN A 8 -8.63 17.95 -0.51
N GLN A 9 -8.30 17.02 -1.40
CA GLN A 9 -8.91 16.91 -2.73
C GLN A 9 -10.11 15.95 -2.75
N SER A 10 -10.32 15.20 -1.66
CA SER A 10 -11.36 14.17 -1.55
C SER A 10 -11.31 13.15 -2.69
N SER A 11 -10.10 12.87 -3.19
CA SER A 11 -9.87 12.02 -4.35
C SER A 11 -8.80 10.96 -4.05
N PRO A 12 -8.91 9.76 -4.65
CA PRO A 12 -7.86 8.77 -4.58
C PRO A 12 -6.68 9.23 -5.44
N ILE A 13 -5.47 9.19 -4.86
CA ILE A 13 -4.23 9.58 -5.54
C ILE A 13 -3.37 8.37 -5.93
N ALA A 14 -3.57 7.21 -5.30
CA ALA A 14 -2.90 5.97 -5.70
C ALA A 14 -3.77 4.75 -5.42
N ASN A 15 -3.58 3.71 -6.23
CA ASN A 15 -4.18 2.40 -6.07
C ASN A 15 -3.09 1.34 -6.17
N ILE A 16 -2.79 0.74 -5.02
CA ILE A 16 -1.77 -0.30 -4.89
C ILE A 16 -2.45 -1.66 -5.05
N GLN A 17 -2.07 -2.35 -6.11
CA GLN A 17 -2.57 -3.67 -6.50
C GLN A 17 -1.45 -4.72 -6.44
N GLY A 18 -1.75 -5.99 -6.70
CA GLY A 18 -0.75 -7.06 -6.68
C GLY A 18 -0.65 -7.83 -5.36
N PHE A 19 -1.53 -7.56 -4.40
CA PHE A 19 -1.65 -8.40 -3.21
C PHE A 19 -2.30 -9.74 -3.58
N SER A 20 -1.52 -10.82 -3.48
CA SER A 20 -1.95 -12.20 -3.75
C SER A 20 -2.84 -12.80 -2.66
N THR A 21 -2.90 -12.16 -1.48
CA THR A 21 -3.68 -12.60 -0.32
C THR A 21 -4.30 -11.41 0.42
N ASP A 22 -5.27 -11.71 1.28
CA ASP A 22 -5.86 -10.73 2.20
C ASP A 22 -4.80 -10.04 3.05
N ILE A 23 -4.91 -8.71 3.16
CA ILE A 23 -4.05 -7.89 4.01
C ILE A 23 -4.67 -7.88 5.41
N TRP A 24 -3.93 -8.37 6.40
CA TRP A 24 -4.42 -8.45 7.78
C TRP A 24 -3.94 -7.28 8.63
N ARG A 25 -2.76 -6.74 8.30
CA ARG A 25 -2.16 -5.60 8.99
C ARG A 25 -1.45 -4.70 7.98
N PHE A 26 -1.45 -3.41 8.27
CA PHE A 26 -0.64 -2.43 7.57
C PHE A 26 -0.05 -1.44 8.59
N ALA A 27 1.09 -0.85 8.25
CA ALA A 27 1.74 0.22 8.99
C ALA A 27 2.30 1.24 8.01
N VAL A 28 2.14 2.53 8.35
CA VAL A 28 2.65 3.64 7.56
C VAL A 28 3.83 4.24 8.31
N ARG A 29 4.97 4.37 7.64
CA ARG A 29 6.14 5.07 8.17
C ARG A 29 5.96 6.59 7.99
N PRO A 30 6.58 7.42 8.86
CA PRO A 30 6.52 8.89 8.71
C PRO A 30 7.09 9.42 7.39
N ASP A 31 7.94 8.63 6.72
CA ASP A 31 8.50 8.93 5.39
C ASP A 31 7.55 8.56 4.23
N GLY A 32 6.31 8.14 4.52
CA GLY A 32 5.30 7.80 3.52
C GLY A 32 5.34 6.34 3.05
N GLN A 33 6.36 5.56 3.42
CA GLN A 33 6.42 4.14 3.04
C GLN A 33 5.35 3.32 3.76
N ILE A 34 4.74 2.39 3.03
CA ILE A 34 3.68 1.53 3.53
C ILE A 34 4.21 0.09 3.64
N VAL A 35 4.12 -0.48 4.83
CA VAL A 35 4.41 -1.90 5.07
C VAL A 35 3.09 -2.63 5.22
N THR A 36 2.94 -3.74 4.52
CA THR A 36 1.75 -4.58 4.56
C THR A 36 2.12 -6.01 4.92
N ILE A 37 1.25 -6.67 5.70
CA ILE A 37 1.40 -8.07 6.05
C ILE A 37 0.19 -8.82 5.52
N GLY A 38 0.46 -9.76 4.60
CA GLY A 38 -0.53 -10.67 4.04
C GLY A 38 -0.79 -11.86 4.96
N GLY A 39 -2.05 -12.12 5.28
CA GLY A 39 -2.45 -12.98 6.39
C GLY A 39 -2.13 -14.46 6.27
N ASN A 40 -2.05 -15.03 5.07
CA ASN A 40 -1.94 -16.49 4.91
C ASN A 40 -0.60 -16.97 4.34
N GLN A 41 0.27 -16.07 3.86
CA GLN A 41 1.53 -16.43 3.22
C GLN A 41 2.78 -15.96 3.98
N HIS A 42 2.63 -15.43 5.21
CA HIS A 42 3.74 -14.82 5.97
C HIS A 42 4.58 -13.83 5.14
N GLN A 43 3.97 -13.19 4.14
CA GLN A 43 4.66 -12.25 3.26
C GLN A 43 4.55 -10.85 3.85
N ILE A 44 5.71 -10.18 3.91
CA ILE A 44 5.84 -8.77 4.23
C ILE A 44 6.14 -8.07 2.92
N ASN A 45 5.22 -7.22 2.46
CA ASN A 45 5.40 -6.42 1.26
C ASN A 45 5.64 -4.98 1.66
N LEU A 46 6.76 -4.41 1.19
CA LEU A 46 7.09 -3.01 1.33
C LEU A 46 6.66 -2.28 0.06
N TRP A 47 5.92 -1.20 0.23
CA TRP A 47 5.47 -0.33 -0.84
C TRP A 47 5.96 1.09 -0.60
N ASN A 48 6.52 1.69 -1.64
CA ASN A 48 6.87 3.10 -1.67
C ASN A 48 5.87 3.82 -2.59
N PRO A 49 5.09 4.80 -2.09
CA PRO A 49 4.15 5.53 -2.93
C PRO A 49 4.82 6.37 -4.01
N ASP A 50 6.11 6.69 -3.87
CA ASP A 50 6.90 7.44 -4.86
C ASP A 50 7.58 6.53 -5.90
N ASP A 51 7.57 5.20 -5.70
CA ASP A 51 7.95 4.30 -6.78
C ASP A 51 6.79 4.22 -7.76
N ASP A 52 6.82 5.09 -8.76
CA ASP A 52 6.14 4.84 -10.03
C ASP A 52 6.68 3.51 -10.57
N VAL A 53 5.92 2.44 -10.35
CA VAL A 53 6.13 1.17 -11.03
C VAL A 53 5.68 1.36 -12.48
N GLU A 54 6.57 1.96 -13.29
CA GLU A 54 6.57 1.75 -14.73
C GLU A 54 6.99 0.29 -14.99
N GLU A 55 6.01 -0.55 -15.34
CA GLU A 55 6.19 -1.70 -16.25
C GLU A 55 5.03 -1.76 -17.25
#